data_AF-A0A2R6NVE6-F1
#
_entry.id   AF-A0A2R6NVE6-F1
#
_cell.length_a   1.000
_cell.length_b   1.000
_cell.length_c   1.000
_cell.angle_alpha   90.00
_cell.angle_beta   90.00
_cell.angle_gamma   90.00
#
_symmetry.space_group_name_H-M   'P 1'
#
loop_
_entity.id
_entity.type
_entity.pdbx_description
1 polymer ?
#
loop_
_entity_poly.entity_id
_entity_poly.type
_entity_poly.pdbx_seq_one_letter_code
_entity_poly.pdbx_strand_id
1 'polypeptide(L)'
;MKDSRAEHTQPTAIAARQVNNLLNTLRGEQFRHSQNVRRSPAHINIARSAALHSHNKPTLPFSQIFGDTGPEAESDVRPVQPAPFRNPGQAGHRPRQPVTLIEGVPTYAYPNGAVPGPRPPKSWSVLFSGEEKNEPAWRASALSLFLRDLPSSISHAECSTTEQTTIPPLTIHCIRILISLYDTPEDLGEIAQYISPHLRREIMRWCAIYRPMTNGKLYALCGNEGCADGELIVVGPEGTLRMEILKKAKGTGSLSRSPAPEKGGDGEPSTPISQAVLDWDEEVESEDWDVPWPAYAPPPLTALALLATPLSISALFSFPPTLTHLALLAIPQPAPVHRLPHLCPLLEVLDLSLNSWLGDPTESTLDRVEWKRWRQLRVLGLRECGVGPDIARIVNQSRWADVEVVGVVEARSPIMYTAAANNDHRPGT
;
A
#
# COMPACT_ATOMS: atom_id res chain seq x y z
N MET A 1 82.04 29.16 -23.34
CA MET A 1 81.94 28.70 -21.94
C MET A 1 80.55 29.06 -21.46
N LYS A 2 79.76 28.07 -21.02
CA LYS A 2 78.47 28.20 -20.30
C LYS A 2 77.28 28.78 -21.10
N ASP A 3 76.05 28.27 -21.05
CA ASP A 3 75.46 27.15 -20.32
C ASP A 3 74.25 26.66 -21.12
N SER A 4 74.17 25.34 -21.31
CA SER A 4 73.04 24.60 -21.85
C SER A 4 71.97 24.43 -20.76
N ARG A 5 70.82 25.10 -20.92
CA ARG A 5 69.66 24.99 -20.00
C ARG A 5 68.59 24.12 -20.66
N ALA A 6 68.46 22.90 -20.16
CA ALA A 6 67.42 21.96 -20.54
C ALA A 6 66.04 22.48 -20.09
N GLU A 7 65.11 22.62 -21.03
CA GLU A 7 63.72 22.93 -20.76
C GLU A 7 63.00 21.68 -20.23
N HIS A 8 62.48 21.81 -19.01
CA HIS A 8 61.73 20.79 -18.31
C HIS A 8 60.26 20.89 -18.75
N THR A 9 59.86 20.05 -19.70
CA THR A 9 58.48 19.97 -20.20
C THR A 9 57.55 19.47 -19.09
N GLN A 10 56.72 20.35 -18.53
CA GLN A 10 55.72 19.96 -17.55
C GLN A 10 54.63 19.08 -18.20
N PRO A 11 54.23 17.96 -17.58
CA PRO A 11 53.17 17.10 -18.09
C PRO A 11 51.82 17.83 -18.04
N THR A 12 51.17 17.90 -19.21
CA THR A 12 49.92 18.63 -19.42
C THR A 12 48.78 17.99 -18.63
N ALA A 13 48.01 18.82 -17.90
CA ALA A 13 46.88 18.43 -17.07
C ALA A 13 45.78 17.60 -17.77
N ILE A 14 45.85 17.50 -19.10
CA ILE A 14 44.97 16.71 -19.96
C ILE A 14 45.20 15.20 -19.71
N ALA A 15 46.46 14.78 -19.55
CA ALA A 15 46.80 13.38 -19.29
C ALA A 15 46.23 12.87 -17.96
N ALA A 16 46.22 13.72 -16.93
CA ALA A 16 45.68 13.37 -15.60
C ALA A 16 44.16 13.12 -15.61
N ARG A 17 43.40 13.86 -16.42
CA ARG A 17 41.94 13.65 -16.55
C ARG A 17 41.61 12.35 -17.28
N GLN A 18 42.44 11.98 -18.26
CA GLN A 18 42.24 10.76 -19.04
C GLN A 18 42.46 9.49 -18.19
N VAL A 19 43.47 9.51 -17.30
CA VAL A 19 43.71 8.43 -16.33
C VAL A 19 42.55 8.28 -15.34
N ASN A 20 42.00 9.38 -14.82
CA ASN A 20 40.86 9.32 -13.91
C ASN A 20 39.58 8.76 -14.56
N ASN A 21 39.32 9.10 -15.83
CA ASN A 21 38.22 8.53 -16.58
C ASN A 21 38.42 7.02 -16.82
N LEU A 22 39.64 6.60 -17.12
CA LEU A 22 39.97 5.18 -17.28
C LEU A 22 39.76 4.40 -15.97
N LEU A 23 40.20 4.95 -14.84
CA LEU A 23 40.04 4.33 -13.52
C LEU A 23 38.57 4.23 -13.09
N ASN A 24 37.74 5.26 -13.36
CA ASN A 24 36.31 5.19 -13.10
C ASN A 24 35.60 4.15 -13.98
N THR A 25 36.03 4.01 -15.22
CA THR A 25 35.48 3.02 -16.15
C THR A 25 35.84 1.59 -15.72
N LEU A 26 37.10 1.35 -15.36
CA LEU A 26 37.58 0.04 -14.88
C LEU A 26 36.93 -0.36 -13.55
N ARG A 27 36.73 0.59 -12.61
CA ARG A 27 36.00 0.32 -11.36
C ARG A 27 34.52 0.00 -11.60
N GLY A 28 33.88 0.70 -12.52
CA GLY A 28 32.49 0.44 -12.90
C GLY A 28 32.31 -0.92 -13.58
N GLU A 29 33.27 -1.33 -14.39
CA GLU A 29 33.23 -2.61 -15.09
C GLU A 29 33.44 -3.81 -14.15
N GLN A 30 34.40 -3.72 -13.21
CA GLN A 30 34.59 -4.73 -12.17
C GLN A 30 33.33 -4.90 -11.30
N PHE A 31 32.64 -3.80 -10.97
CA PHE A 31 31.38 -3.88 -10.23
C PHE A 31 30.30 -4.63 -11.03
N ARG A 32 30.12 -4.33 -12.32
CA ARG A 32 29.17 -5.03 -13.19
C ARG A 32 29.50 -6.51 -13.36
N HIS A 33 30.78 -6.84 -13.50
CA HIS A 33 31.24 -8.22 -13.63
C HIS A 33 31.01 -9.01 -12.33
N SER A 34 31.26 -8.40 -11.17
CA SER A 34 31.00 -9.01 -9.86
C SER A 34 29.50 -9.30 -9.63
N GLN A 35 28.62 -8.42 -10.12
CA GLN A 35 27.17 -8.60 -10.05
C GLN A 35 26.68 -9.70 -11.01
N ASN A 36 27.27 -9.82 -12.19
CA ASN A 36 26.96 -10.90 -13.13
C ASN A 36 27.46 -12.26 -12.65
N VAL A 37 28.65 -12.35 -12.06
CA VAL A 37 29.19 -13.61 -11.51
C VAL A 37 28.37 -14.09 -10.31
N ARG A 38 27.76 -13.17 -9.54
CA ARG A 38 26.88 -13.51 -8.41
C ARG A 38 25.46 -13.94 -8.82
N ARG A 39 25.15 -14.10 -10.12
CA ARG A 39 23.83 -14.58 -10.60
C ARG A 39 23.64 -16.10 -10.45
N SER A 40 23.70 -16.62 -9.23
CA SER A 40 23.00 -17.87 -8.92
C SER A 40 21.50 -17.53 -8.71
N PRO A 41 20.57 -18.15 -9.45
CA PRO A 41 19.15 -17.79 -9.43
C PRO A 41 18.46 -17.95 -8.06
N ALA A 42 19.09 -18.63 -7.11
CA ALA A 42 18.52 -18.93 -5.80
C ALA A 42 18.52 -17.76 -4.80
N HIS A 43 19.38 -16.74 -4.97
CA HIS A 43 19.54 -15.69 -3.94
C HIS A 43 18.70 -14.41 -4.18
N ILE A 44 18.12 -14.22 -5.37
CA ILE A 44 17.39 -12.98 -5.72
C ILE A 44 16.02 -12.89 -5.02
N ASN A 45 15.40 -14.03 -4.68
CA ASN A 45 14.10 -14.04 -4.01
C ASN A 45 14.19 -13.87 -2.48
N ILE A 46 15.31 -14.25 -1.86
CA ILE A 46 15.53 -14.09 -0.41
C ILE A 46 16.15 -12.71 -0.09
N ALA A 47 17.04 -12.20 -0.97
CA ALA A 47 17.67 -10.91 -0.75
C ALA A 47 16.77 -9.71 -1.05
N ARG A 48 15.75 -9.82 -1.93
CA ARG A 48 14.84 -8.69 -2.22
C ARG A 48 13.85 -8.40 -1.09
N SER A 49 13.41 -9.42 -0.35
CA SER A 49 12.56 -9.26 0.83
C SER A 49 13.34 -8.75 2.05
N ALA A 50 14.61 -9.13 2.20
CA ALA A 50 15.47 -8.62 3.27
C ALA A 50 16.11 -7.24 2.97
N ALA A 51 16.40 -6.90 1.71
CA ALA A 51 17.07 -5.65 1.36
C ALA A 51 16.15 -4.42 1.33
N LEU A 52 14.83 -4.60 1.20
CA LEU A 52 13.88 -3.48 1.33
C LEU A 52 13.76 -2.96 2.78
N HIS A 53 14.17 -3.75 3.77
CA HIS A 53 14.19 -3.35 5.19
C HIS A 53 15.58 -2.90 5.68
N SER A 54 16.62 -2.96 4.85
CA SER A 54 18.01 -2.69 5.27
C SER A 54 18.56 -1.31 4.86
N HIS A 55 17.83 -0.52 4.06
CA HIS A 55 18.32 0.79 3.59
C HIS A 55 17.92 1.98 4.47
N ASN A 56 17.20 1.76 5.57
CA ASN A 56 16.92 2.76 6.60
C ASN A 56 17.78 2.60 7.87
N LYS A 57 18.97 1.99 7.76
CA LYS A 57 19.98 2.11 8.81
C LYS A 57 20.80 3.38 8.54
N PRO A 58 20.78 4.40 9.42
CA PRO A 58 21.62 5.56 9.26
C PRO A 58 23.09 5.09 9.18
N THR A 59 23.81 5.53 8.14
CA THR A 59 25.22 5.19 7.89
C THR A 59 26.20 5.80 8.91
N LEU A 60 25.67 6.48 9.92
CA LEU A 60 26.43 7.04 11.03
C LEU A 60 25.93 6.41 12.33
N PRO A 61 26.80 5.82 13.16
CA PRO A 61 26.42 5.31 14.46
C PRO A 61 25.85 6.45 15.28
N PHE A 62 24.55 6.37 15.59
CA PHE A 62 23.79 7.40 16.31
C PHE A 62 24.43 7.76 17.67
N SER A 63 25.12 6.80 18.28
CA SER A 63 25.89 6.95 19.52
C SER A 63 27.11 7.87 19.43
N GLN A 64 27.60 8.20 18.23
CA GLN A 64 28.69 9.18 18.05
C GLN A 64 28.20 10.63 17.96
N ILE A 65 26.94 10.85 17.57
CA ILE A 65 26.37 12.19 17.42
C ILE A 65 25.73 12.64 18.72
N PHE A 66 25.03 11.72 19.39
CA PHE A 66 24.40 11.94 20.68
C PHE A 66 25.09 10.99 21.64
N GLY A 67 26.12 11.49 22.34
CA GLY A 67 26.93 10.70 23.25
C GLY A 67 26.08 9.80 24.14
N ASP A 68 26.57 8.57 24.32
CA ASP A 68 26.01 7.53 25.16
C ASP A 68 25.74 8.10 26.57
N THR A 69 24.48 8.43 26.86
CA THR A 69 24.04 8.78 28.21
C THR A 69 23.67 7.47 28.89
N GLY A 70 24.71 6.72 29.26
CA GLY A 70 24.58 5.52 30.07
C GLY A 70 23.95 5.85 31.44
N PRO A 71 23.18 4.92 32.02
CA PRO A 71 22.44 5.14 33.26
C PRO A 71 23.32 4.86 34.48
N GLU A 72 24.49 5.48 34.59
CA GLU A 72 25.31 5.43 35.82
C GLU A 72 26.04 6.77 36.00
N ALA A 73 25.29 7.78 36.41
CA ALA A 73 25.83 8.99 37.04
C ALA A 73 24.84 9.44 38.12
N GLU A 74 24.74 8.66 39.19
CA GLU A 74 24.44 9.22 40.50
C GLU A 74 25.60 10.16 40.89
N SER A 75 25.25 11.27 41.54
CA SER A 75 26.08 12.30 42.16
C SER A 75 26.36 13.59 41.37
N ASP A 76 26.03 14.69 42.04
CA ASP A 76 26.34 16.10 41.75
C ASP A 76 25.57 16.84 40.65
N VAL A 77 24.24 16.90 40.82
CA VAL A 77 23.46 18.08 40.40
C VAL A 77 23.86 19.25 41.29
N ARG A 78 24.88 20.02 40.87
CA ARG A 78 25.08 21.37 41.39
C ARG A 78 23.88 22.22 40.96
N PRO A 79 23.20 22.94 41.87
CA PRO A 79 22.19 23.91 41.48
C PRO A 79 22.87 24.98 40.62
N VAL A 80 22.54 25.03 39.33
CA VAL A 80 22.87 26.14 38.46
C VAL A 80 22.17 27.35 39.06
N GLN A 81 22.94 28.21 39.74
CA GLN A 81 22.45 29.49 40.22
C GLN A 81 21.84 30.25 39.03
N PRO A 82 20.59 30.72 39.12
CA PRO A 82 20.03 31.59 38.09
C PRO A 82 20.96 32.79 37.94
N ALA A 83 21.38 33.08 36.71
CA ALA A 83 22.16 34.27 36.41
C ALA A 83 21.42 35.50 37.00
N PRO A 84 22.13 36.41 37.68
CA PRO A 84 21.50 37.55 38.33
C PRO A 84 20.68 38.34 37.31
N PHE A 85 19.40 38.54 37.65
CA PHE A 85 18.49 39.43 36.91
C PHE A 85 19.20 40.77 36.70
N ARG A 86 19.61 41.05 35.46
CA ARG A 86 20.09 42.39 35.08
C ARG A 86 18.89 43.34 35.10
N ASN A 87 19.02 44.41 35.88
CA ASN A 87 18.00 45.44 35.99
C ASN A 87 17.64 46.02 34.61
N PRO A 88 16.34 46.22 34.32
CA PRO A 88 15.87 46.84 33.08
C PRO A 88 16.33 48.30 33.04
N GLY A 89 17.30 48.61 32.17
CA GLY A 89 17.87 49.96 32.05
C GLY A 89 19.19 50.06 31.29
N GLN A 90 19.87 48.93 31.00
CA GLN A 90 21.06 48.95 30.15
C GLN A 90 20.70 49.13 28.66
N ALA A 91 21.15 50.24 28.08
CA ALA A 91 21.05 50.55 26.67
C ALA A 91 21.69 49.43 25.82
N GLY A 92 20.90 48.77 24.97
CA GLY A 92 21.34 47.70 24.08
C GLY A 92 20.40 46.49 23.98
N HIS A 93 19.33 46.41 24.80
CA HIS A 93 18.38 45.31 24.72
C HIS A 93 17.40 45.46 23.54
N ARG A 94 17.54 44.59 22.53
CA ARG A 94 16.45 44.32 21.58
C ARG A 94 15.32 43.63 22.36
N PRO A 95 14.05 44.07 22.25
CA PRO A 95 12.93 43.42 22.91
C PRO A 95 12.82 41.99 22.37
N ARG A 96 13.10 41.00 23.23
CA ARG A 96 12.73 39.61 22.93
C ARG A 96 11.22 39.55 22.94
N GLN A 97 10.61 39.21 21.81
CA GLN A 97 9.16 39.01 21.75
C GLN A 97 8.77 37.92 22.76
N PRO A 98 7.69 38.11 23.51
CA PRO A 98 7.26 37.14 24.51
C PRO A 98 6.90 35.82 23.83
N VAL A 99 7.52 34.73 24.29
CA VAL A 99 7.10 33.37 23.94
C VAL A 99 5.73 33.16 24.58
N THR A 100 4.66 33.17 23.78
CA THR A 100 3.33 32.84 24.26
C THR A 100 3.24 31.32 24.42
N LEU A 101 3.03 30.87 25.65
CA LEU A 101 2.70 29.49 25.98
C LEU A 101 1.19 29.34 25.81
N ILE A 102 0.77 28.59 24.80
CA ILE A 102 -0.61 28.09 24.71
C ILE A 102 -0.58 26.68 25.31
N GLU A 103 -1.32 26.47 26.40
CA GLU A 103 -1.49 25.15 27.05
C GLU A 103 -0.19 24.46 27.53
N GLY A 104 0.81 25.23 27.97
CA GLY A 104 2.04 24.67 28.57
C GLY A 104 3.04 24.08 27.56
N VAL A 105 2.74 24.09 26.27
CA VAL A 105 3.69 23.75 25.20
C VAL A 105 4.30 25.07 24.67
N PRO A 106 5.63 25.25 24.71
CA PRO A 106 6.26 26.43 24.13
C PRO A 106 6.09 26.41 22.61
N THR A 107 5.06 27.10 22.12
CA THR A 107 4.85 27.33 20.69
C THR A 107 5.86 28.37 20.22
N TYR A 108 6.92 27.92 19.53
CA TYR A 108 7.82 28.82 18.81
C TYR A 108 6.99 29.59 17.78
N ALA A 109 7.06 30.92 17.83
CA ALA A 109 6.21 31.85 17.10
C ALA A 109 6.33 31.70 15.56
N TYR A 110 5.52 30.81 14.98
CA TYR A 110 4.96 30.97 13.65
C TYR A 110 3.45 30.75 13.73
N PRO A 111 2.70 31.69 14.34
CA PRO A 111 1.33 31.40 14.75
C PRO A 111 0.37 31.16 13.59
N ASN A 112 0.68 31.58 12.35
CA ASN A 112 -0.15 31.36 11.15
C ASN A 112 0.65 31.56 9.84
N GLY A 113 1.99 31.43 9.87
CA GLY A 113 2.86 31.78 8.74
C GLY A 113 3.62 30.57 8.22
N ALA A 114 3.87 30.54 6.91
CA ALA A 114 4.83 29.62 6.32
C ALA A 114 6.16 29.75 7.07
N VAL A 115 6.64 28.63 7.65
CA VAL A 115 7.94 28.58 8.31
C VAL A 115 8.98 29.14 7.33
N PRO A 116 9.68 30.24 7.64
CA PRO A 116 10.67 30.82 6.75
C PRO A 116 11.78 29.81 6.53
N GLY A 117 11.76 29.22 5.35
CA GLY A 117 12.65 28.15 4.94
C GLY A 117 12.28 27.68 3.54
N PRO A 118 13.20 27.00 2.84
CA PRO A 118 12.84 26.31 1.61
C PRO A 118 11.71 25.32 1.92
N ARG A 119 10.74 25.21 1.01
CA ARG A 119 9.71 24.17 1.13
C ARG A 119 10.40 22.82 1.34
N PRO A 120 9.91 21.97 2.27
CA PRO A 120 10.51 20.67 2.49
C PRO A 120 10.58 19.91 1.14
N PRO A 121 11.64 19.12 0.91
CA PRO A 121 11.76 18.34 -0.31
C PRO A 121 10.47 17.54 -0.57
N LYS A 122 10.06 17.39 -1.84
CA LYS A 122 8.83 16.64 -2.18
C LYS A 122 8.81 15.24 -1.57
N SER A 123 9.96 14.60 -1.39
CA SER A 123 10.08 13.29 -0.72
C SER A 123 9.59 13.30 0.73
N TRP A 124 9.61 14.44 1.42
CA TRP A 124 9.16 14.57 2.81
C TRP A 124 7.67 14.83 2.92
N SER A 125 7.01 15.31 1.87
CA SER A 125 5.55 15.51 1.89
C SER A 125 4.76 14.21 2.11
N VAL A 126 5.38 13.06 1.80
CA VAL A 126 4.82 11.73 2.09
C VAL A 126 4.73 11.47 3.59
N LEU A 127 5.67 11.99 4.39
CA LEU A 127 5.68 11.79 5.84
C LEU A 127 4.51 12.51 6.54
N PHE A 128 4.05 13.63 5.98
CA PHE A 128 3.02 14.47 6.58
C PHE A 128 1.60 14.26 6.02
N SER A 129 1.45 13.52 4.91
CA SER A 129 0.15 13.31 4.25
C SER A 129 -0.50 11.96 4.59
N GLY A 130 0.14 11.16 5.43
CA GLY A 130 -0.28 9.78 5.70
C GLY A 130 -1.19 9.59 6.92
N GLU A 131 -1.15 10.48 7.93
CA GLU A 131 -1.81 10.24 9.21
C GLU A 131 -3.35 10.25 9.11
N GLU A 132 -3.91 11.21 8.37
CA GLU A 132 -5.37 11.32 8.18
C GLU A 132 -5.97 10.08 7.50
N LYS A 133 -5.22 9.45 6.58
CA LYS A 133 -5.65 8.24 5.85
C LYS A 133 -5.66 6.99 6.73
N ASN A 134 -5.06 7.04 7.92
CA ASN A 134 -5.06 5.94 8.87
C ASN A 134 -6.23 6.00 9.87
N GLU A 135 -7.04 7.05 9.82
CA GLU A 135 -8.21 7.16 10.68
C GLU A 135 -9.30 6.14 10.28
N PRO A 136 -9.91 5.43 11.25
CA PRO A 136 -11.00 4.51 10.97
C PRO A 136 -12.19 5.16 10.25
N ALA A 137 -12.52 6.41 10.58
CA ALA A 137 -13.59 7.16 9.93
C ALA A 137 -13.31 7.37 8.43
N TRP A 138 -12.07 7.74 8.09
CA TRP A 138 -11.63 7.87 6.71
C TRP A 138 -11.71 6.52 5.98
N ARG A 139 -11.22 5.42 6.58
CA ARG A 139 -11.28 4.08 5.96
C ARG A 139 -12.70 3.58 5.77
N ALA A 140 -13.60 3.83 6.73
CA ALA A 140 -15.01 3.51 6.62
C ALA A 140 -15.65 4.28 5.45
N SER A 141 -15.36 5.57 5.33
CA SER A 141 -15.82 6.41 4.21
C SER A 141 -15.27 5.92 2.87
N ALA A 142 -13.97 5.63 2.80
CA ALA A 142 -13.31 5.12 1.59
C ALA A 142 -13.92 3.80 1.12
N LEU A 143 -14.14 2.84 2.03
CA LEU A 143 -14.68 1.51 1.70
C LEU A 143 -16.21 1.48 1.58
N SER A 144 -16.92 2.55 1.95
CA SER A 144 -18.39 2.58 2.00
C SER A 144 -19.08 2.12 0.71
N LEU A 145 -18.60 2.58 -0.45
CA LEU A 145 -19.19 2.23 -1.75
C LEU A 145 -18.97 0.76 -2.09
N PHE A 146 -17.77 0.24 -1.83
CA PHE A 146 -17.44 -1.17 -2.04
C PHE A 146 -18.25 -2.09 -1.12
N LEU A 147 -18.44 -1.72 0.15
CA LEU A 147 -19.15 -2.54 1.13
C LEU A 147 -20.68 -2.48 0.99
N ARG A 148 -21.22 -1.43 0.34
CA ARG A 148 -22.67 -1.20 0.15
C ARG A 148 -23.35 -2.32 -0.63
N ASP A 149 -22.71 -2.78 -1.70
CA ASP A 149 -23.32 -3.68 -2.69
C ASP A 149 -23.00 -5.17 -2.46
N LEU A 150 -22.13 -5.48 -1.49
CA LEU A 150 -21.83 -6.86 -1.12
C LEU A 150 -22.98 -7.48 -0.31
N PRO A 151 -23.25 -8.80 -0.46
CA PRO A 151 -24.33 -9.48 0.25
C PRO A 151 -24.21 -9.21 1.76
N SER A 152 -25.35 -8.87 2.36
CA SER A 152 -25.47 -8.21 3.65
C SER A 152 -24.57 -8.84 4.71
N SER A 153 -23.43 -8.17 4.93
CA SER A 153 -22.76 -8.19 6.23
C SER A 153 -23.72 -7.61 7.25
N ILE A 154 -23.68 -8.16 8.45
CA ILE A 154 -24.52 -7.83 9.61
C ILE A 154 -24.51 -6.31 9.77
N SER A 155 -25.55 -5.71 9.19
CA SER A 155 -25.93 -4.32 9.17
C SER A 155 -24.78 -3.37 9.51
N HIS A 156 -24.18 -2.77 8.47
CA HIS A 156 -23.74 -1.38 8.60
C HIS A 156 -24.93 -0.60 9.12
N ALA A 157 -25.08 -0.52 10.44
CA ALA A 157 -25.79 0.55 11.11
C ALA A 157 -25.18 1.79 10.50
N GLU A 158 -25.97 2.42 9.64
CA GLU A 158 -25.55 3.50 8.78
C GLU A 158 -24.70 4.44 9.62
N CYS A 159 -23.51 4.77 9.11
CA CYS A 159 -22.71 5.90 9.56
C CYS A 159 -23.48 7.19 9.23
N SER A 160 -24.72 7.28 9.70
CA SER A 160 -25.50 8.47 9.83
C SER A 160 -24.78 9.23 10.94
N THR A 161 -24.18 10.33 10.53
CA THR A 161 -23.40 11.27 11.35
C THR A 161 -24.19 11.90 12.50
N THR A 162 -25.40 11.42 12.76
CA THR A 162 -26.19 11.73 13.94
C THR A 162 -25.72 10.81 15.07
N GLU A 163 -25.15 11.41 16.11
CA GLU A 163 -24.52 10.84 17.32
C GLU A 163 -25.40 9.90 18.18
N GLN A 164 -26.31 9.13 17.57
CA GLN A 164 -27.04 8.10 18.28
C GLN A 164 -26.08 6.94 18.50
N THR A 165 -25.80 6.69 19.77
CA THR A 165 -24.97 5.61 20.29
C THR A 165 -25.63 4.26 19.98
N THR A 166 -25.58 3.83 18.73
CA THR A 166 -26.04 2.50 18.34
C THR A 166 -25.11 1.48 18.97
N ILE A 167 -25.67 0.67 19.88
CA ILE A 167 -24.95 -0.44 20.51
C ILE A 167 -24.49 -1.36 19.37
N PRO A 168 -23.18 -1.68 19.28
CA PRO A 168 -22.68 -2.55 18.22
C PRO A 168 -23.33 -3.93 18.34
N PRO A 169 -23.68 -4.59 17.22
CA PRO A 169 -24.21 -5.95 17.26
C PRO A 169 -23.24 -6.90 17.97
N LEU A 170 -23.80 -7.92 18.63
CA LEU A 170 -23.04 -8.91 19.41
C LEU A 170 -21.87 -9.49 18.62
N THR A 171 -22.07 -9.77 17.33
CA THR A 171 -21.03 -10.30 16.44
C THR A 171 -19.80 -9.39 16.39
N ILE A 172 -19.97 -8.07 16.29
CA ILE A 172 -18.85 -7.13 16.29
C ILE A 172 -18.13 -7.15 17.65
N HIS A 173 -18.87 -7.29 18.75
CA HIS A 173 -18.25 -7.41 20.08
C HIS A 173 -17.42 -8.70 20.20
N CYS A 174 -17.95 -9.84 19.75
CA CYS A 174 -17.22 -11.11 19.71
C CYS A 174 -15.97 -11.01 18.83
N ILE A 175 -16.06 -10.38 17.66
CA ILE A 175 -14.92 -10.14 16.75
C ILE A 175 -13.83 -9.34 17.46
N ARG A 176 -14.20 -8.26 18.17
CA ARG A 176 -13.24 -7.46 18.95
C ARG A 176 -12.51 -8.27 20.00
N ILE A 177 -13.24 -9.12 20.72
CA ILE A 177 -12.66 -10.01 21.74
C ILE A 177 -11.71 -11.01 21.07
N LEU A 178 -12.14 -11.68 20.00
CA LEU A 178 -11.30 -12.63 19.26
C LEU A 178 -10.00 -11.98 18.77
N ILE A 179 -10.07 -10.83 18.11
CA ILE A 179 -8.86 -10.13 17.62
C ILE A 179 -7.94 -9.71 18.78
N SER A 180 -8.51 -9.35 19.94
CA SER A 180 -7.72 -8.98 21.12
C SER A 180 -7.03 -10.16 21.79
N LEU A 181 -7.64 -11.36 21.74
CA LEU A 181 -7.10 -12.59 22.31
C LEU A 181 -6.05 -13.22 21.39
N TYR A 182 -6.24 -13.11 20.07
CA TYR A 182 -5.41 -13.74 19.04
C TYR A 182 -4.60 -12.68 18.28
N ASP A 183 -3.61 -12.08 18.97
CA ASP A 183 -2.80 -10.99 18.39
C ASP A 183 -1.59 -11.48 17.58
N THR A 184 -1.30 -12.78 17.52
CA THR A 184 -0.25 -13.32 16.63
C THR A 184 -0.88 -13.94 15.38
N PRO A 185 -0.18 -13.93 14.22
CA PRO A 185 -0.69 -14.60 13.02
C PRO A 185 -0.80 -16.12 13.19
N GLU A 186 0.06 -16.74 14.01
CA GLU A 186 0.01 -18.17 14.30
C GLU A 186 -1.27 -18.54 15.04
N ASP A 187 -1.55 -17.87 16.17
CA ASP A 187 -2.75 -18.18 16.97
C ASP A 187 -4.03 -17.88 16.19
N LEU A 188 -4.03 -16.79 15.39
CA LEU A 188 -5.17 -16.46 14.54
C LEU A 188 -5.41 -17.50 13.44
N GLY A 189 -4.33 -18.07 12.87
CA GLY A 189 -4.42 -19.14 11.88
C GLY A 189 -4.98 -20.43 12.47
N GLU A 190 -4.58 -20.78 13.70
CA GLU A 190 -5.09 -21.96 14.41
C GLU A 190 -6.59 -21.86 14.71
N ILE A 191 -7.08 -20.67 15.08
CA ILE A 191 -8.52 -20.49 15.32
C ILE A 191 -9.32 -20.32 14.02
N ALA A 192 -8.72 -19.76 12.97
CA ALA A 192 -9.42 -19.49 11.71
C ALA A 192 -10.08 -20.73 11.09
N GLN A 193 -9.50 -21.92 11.28
CA GLN A 193 -10.09 -23.18 10.81
C GLN A 193 -11.43 -23.54 11.48
N TYR A 194 -11.68 -23.02 12.68
CA TYR A 194 -12.93 -23.21 13.42
C TYR A 194 -13.94 -22.08 13.18
N ILE A 195 -13.53 -21.01 12.50
CA ILE A 195 -14.39 -19.87 12.18
C ILE A 195 -14.99 -20.09 10.79
N SER A 196 -16.32 -20.11 10.72
CA SER A 196 -17.04 -20.22 9.45
C SER A 196 -16.61 -19.12 8.45
N PRO A 197 -16.55 -19.40 7.14
CA PRO A 197 -16.07 -18.44 6.13
C PRO A 197 -16.72 -17.07 6.20
N HIS A 198 -18.05 -17.00 6.38
CA HIS A 198 -18.77 -15.74 6.48
C HIS A 198 -18.35 -14.90 7.69
N LEU A 199 -18.04 -15.50 8.84
CA LEU A 199 -17.50 -14.78 10.01
C LEU A 199 -16.06 -14.33 9.79
N ARG A 200 -15.22 -15.12 9.10
CA ARG A 200 -13.86 -14.68 8.71
C ARG A 200 -13.93 -13.44 7.83
N ARG A 201 -14.89 -13.38 6.91
CA ARG A 201 -15.19 -12.20 6.10
C ARG A 201 -15.57 -11.00 6.96
N GLU A 202 -16.45 -11.17 7.94
CA GLU A 202 -16.83 -10.09 8.87
C GLU A 202 -15.64 -9.57 9.69
N ILE A 203 -14.79 -10.46 10.21
CA ILE A 203 -13.55 -10.09 10.90
C ILE A 203 -12.65 -9.26 9.98
N MET A 204 -12.46 -9.71 8.74
CA MET A 204 -11.64 -9.01 7.75
C MET A 204 -12.18 -7.61 7.43
N ARG A 205 -13.49 -7.47 7.18
CA ARG A 205 -14.14 -6.17 6.93
C ARG A 205 -14.00 -5.23 8.12
N TRP A 206 -14.25 -5.72 9.34
CA TRP A 206 -14.10 -4.92 10.56
C TRP A 206 -12.65 -4.46 10.75
N CYS A 207 -11.68 -5.36 10.62
CA CYS A 207 -10.26 -5.04 10.70
C CYS A 207 -9.85 -4.02 9.65
N ALA A 208 -10.28 -4.15 8.40
CA ALA A 208 -9.96 -3.21 7.33
C ALA A 208 -10.33 -1.76 7.68
N ILE A 209 -11.41 -1.55 8.43
CA ILE A 209 -11.85 -0.23 8.88
C ILE A 209 -11.14 0.20 10.17
N TYR A 210 -11.20 -0.61 11.23
CA TYR A 210 -10.81 -0.16 12.57
C TYR A 210 -9.35 -0.45 12.91
N ARG A 211 -8.83 -1.59 12.47
CA ARG A 211 -7.48 -2.05 12.83
C ARG A 211 -6.90 -2.92 11.70
N PRO A 212 -6.37 -2.31 10.61
CA PRO A 212 -5.84 -3.05 9.48
C PRO A 212 -4.86 -4.13 9.92
N MET A 213 -5.04 -5.34 9.39
CA MET A 213 -4.19 -6.48 9.72
C MET A 213 -2.88 -6.40 8.95
N THR A 214 -1.80 -6.89 9.57
CA THR A 214 -0.57 -7.19 8.83
C THR A 214 -0.84 -8.31 7.82
N ASN A 215 -0.02 -8.39 6.76
CA ASN A 215 -0.16 -9.46 5.76
C ASN A 215 -0.16 -10.86 6.39
N GLY A 216 0.66 -11.10 7.42
CA GLY A 216 0.69 -12.38 8.14
C GLY A 216 -0.66 -12.75 8.74
N LYS A 217 -1.29 -11.82 9.48
CA LYS A 217 -2.61 -12.04 10.09
C LYS A 217 -3.72 -12.16 9.05
N LEU A 218 -3.70 -11.33 8.02
CA LEU A 218 -4.69 -11.36 6.95
C LEU A 218 -4.70 -12.72 6.25
N TYR A 219 -3.53 -13.23 5.88
CA TYR A 219 -3.42 -14.52 5.19
C TYR A 219 -3.61 -15.71 6.13
N ALA A 220 -3.25 -15.59 7.42
CA ALA A 220 -3.61 -16.58 8.43
C ALA A 220 -5.13 -16.70 8.58
N LEU A 221 -5.85 -15.57 8.64
CA LEU A 221 -7.31 -15.55 8.70
C LEU A 221 -7.94 -16.17 7.44
N CYS A 222 -7.40 -15.87 6.25
CA CYS A 222 -7.90 -16.44 4.99
C CYS A 222 -7.63 -17.95 4.86
N GLY A 223 -6.66 -18.49 5.60
CA GLY A 223 -6.25 -19.89 5.54
C GLY A 223 -5.77 -20.30 4.15
N ASN A 224 -5.97 -21.57 3.80
CA ASN A 224 -5.51 -22.16 2.54
C ASN A 224 -6.27 -21.63 1.30
N GLU A 225 -7.43 -21.01 1.50
CA GLU A 225 -8.27 -20.46 0.45
C GLU A 225 -7.69 -19.15 -0.07
N GLY A 226 -6.97 -18.41 0.78
CA GLY A 226 -6.38 -17.12 0.46
C GLY A 226 -7.39 -15.97 0.36
N CYS A 227 -8.68 -16.25 0.54
CA CYS A 227 -9.76 -15.27 0.70
C CYS A 227 -10.73 -15.73 1.80
N ALA A 228 -11.59 -14.84 2.26
CA ALA A 228 -12.64 -15.16 3.22
C ALA A 228 -14.01 -15.05 2.54
N ASP A 229 -14.63 -16.19 2.27
CA ASP A 229 -15.94 -16.28 1.60
C ASP A 229 -15.98 -15.54 0.25
N GLY A 230 -14.94 -15.71 -0.57
CA GLY A 230 -14.79 -15.05 -1.86
C GLY A 230 -14.32 -13.60 -1.80
N GLU A 231 -13.98 -13.07 -0.62
CA GLU A 231 -13.56 -11.68 -0.44
C GLU A 231 -12.12 -11.55 0.04
N LEU A 232 -11.43 -10.50 -0.42
CA LEU A 232 -10.11 -10.11 0.10
C LEU A 232 -10.00 -8.58 0.19
N ILE A 233 -9.67 -8.07 1.37
CA ILE A 233 -9.46 -6.64 1.62
C ILE A 233 -8.05 -6.43 2.16
N VAL A 234 -7.22 -5.74 1.40
CA VAL A 234 -5.84 -5.38 1.79
C VAL A 234 -5.80 -3.88 2.04
N VAL A 235 -5.30 -3.49 3.22
CA VAL A 235 -5.29 -2.09 3.65
C VAL A 235 -3.89 -1.68 4.10
N GLY A 236 -3.46 -0.52 3.64
CA GLY A 236 -2.25 0.16 4.08
C GLY A 236 -1.06 0.00 3.12
N PRO A 237 -0.01 0.81 3.32
CA PRO A 237 1.16 0.87 2.46
C PRO A 237 2.02 -0.40 2.54
N GLU A 238 2.03 -1.05 3.69
CA GLU A 238 2.72 -2.33 3.92
C GLU A 238 1.89 -3.54 3.45
N GLY A 239 0.65 -3.30 3.02
CA GLY A 239 -0.18 -4.32 2.40
C GLY A 239 0.49 -4.87 1.15
N THR A 240 0.54 -6.18 0.99
CA THR A 240 1.05 -6.79 -0.24
C THR A 240 0.10 -7.88 -0.70
N LEU A 241 -0.36 -7.79 -1.95
CA LEU A 241 -1.23 -8.79 -2.56
C LEU A 241 -0.38 -10.01 -2.98
N ARG A 242 -0.68 -11.19 -2.39
CA ARG A 242 0.02 -12.43 -2.73
C ARG A 242 -0.49 -13.00 -4.05
N MET A 243 0.41 -13.04 -5.04
CA MET A 243 0.15 -13.54 -6.38
C MET A 243 -0.32 -15.00 -6.43
N GLU A 244 0.13 -15.80 -5.47
CA GLU A 244 -0.18 -17.23 -5.38
C GLU A 244 -1.66 -17.46 -5.13
N ILE A 245 -2.29 -16.58 -4.35
CA ILE A 245 -3.73 -16.63 -4.03
C ILE A 245 -4.55 -16.36 -5.30
N LEU A 246 -4.15 -15.35 -6.07
CA LEU A 246 -4.82 -15.00 -7.32
C LEU A 246 -4.68 -16.10 -8.39
N LYS A 247 -3.55 -16.81 -8.41
CA LYS A 247 -3.29 -17.90 -9.36
C LYS A 247 -4.00 -19.19 -8.99
N LYS A 248 -4.16 -19.49 -7.69
CA LYS A 248 -4.84 -20.71 -7.22
C LYS A 248 -6.28 -20.79 -7.75
N ALA A 249 -6.95 -19.63 -7.87
CA ALA A 249 -8.27 -19.53 -8.48
C ALA A 249 -8.35 -20.00 -9.95
N LYS A 250 -7.23 -20.11 -10.67
CA LYS A 250 -7.21 -20.54 -12.08
C LYS A 250 -6.98 -22.04 -12.30
N GLY A 251 -6.62 -22.82 -11.27
CA GLY A 251 -5.90 -24.09 -11.51
C GLY A 251 -6.21 -25.29 -10.63
N THR A 252 -7.23 -25.27 -9.76
CA THR A 252 -7.58 -26.41 -8.90
C THR A 252 -8.28 -27.58 -9.61
N GLY A 253 -7.78 -27.95 -10.79
CA GLY A 253 -7.89 -29.31 -11.33
C GLY A 253 -6.57 -30.09 -11.20
N SER A 254 -5.44 -29.43 -10.91
CA SER A 254 -4.17 -30.13 -10.69
C SER A 254 -4.05 -30.47 -9.21
N LEU A 255 -4.56 -31.64 -8.83
CA LEU A 255 -4.26 -32.27 -7.56
C LEU A 255 -2.74 -32.37 -7.43
N SER A 256 -2.14 -31.41 -6.72
CA SER A 256 -0.78 -31.50 -6.24
C SER A 256 -0.75 -32.71 -5.31
N ARG A 257 -0.36 -33.84 -5.90
CA ARG A 257 0.02 -35.06 -5.22
C ARG A 257 1.10 -34.66 -4.23
N SER A 258 0.69 -34.46 -2.98
CA SER A 258 1.59 -34.18 -1.87
C SER A 258 2.76 -35.17 -1.99
N PRO A 259 4.02 -34.71 -2.01
CA PRO A 259 5.15 -35.62 -2.10
C PRO A 259 5.04 -36.59 -0.93
N ALA A 260 4.74 -37.85 -1.25
CA ALA A 260 4.63 -38.90 -0.26
C ALA A 260 5.93 -38.87 0.56
N PRO A 261 5.87 -38.96 1.90
CA PRO A 261 7.06 -38.96 2.72
C PRO A 261 7.97 -40.06 2.21
N GLU A 262 9.14 -39.68 1.69
CA GLU A 262 10.20 -40.60 1.33
C GLU A 262 10.49 -41.44 2.57
N LYS A 263 10.00 -42.69 2.56
CA LYS A 263 10.40 -43.69 3.53
C LYS A 263 11.90 -43.87 3.35
N GLY A 264 12.67 -43.27 4.25
CA GLY A 264 14.05 -43.65 4.52
C GLY A 264 14.07 -45.13 4.88
N GLY A 265 14.43 -45.95 3.90
CA GLY A 265 14.75 -47.36 4.06
C GLY A 265 16.17 -47.55 3.58
N ASP A 266 17.11 -47.55 4.52
CA ASP A 266 18.49 -47.92 4.28
C ASP A 266 18.57 -49.41 3.91
N GLY A 267 19.07 -49.70 2.71
CA GLY A 267 19.74 -50.96 2.36
C GLY A 267 18.88 -52.07 1.75
N GLU A 268 18.95 -52.23 0.42
CA GLU A 268 19.48 -53.46 -0.22
C GLU A 268 19.58 -53.30 -1.76
N PRO A 269 20.51 -53.99 -2.43
CA PRO A 269 20.80 -53.79 -3.84
C PRO A 269 20.01 -54.75 -4.75
N SER A 270 19.52 -54.18 -5.87
CA SER A 270 19.26 -54.86 -7.15
C SER A 270 18.28 -56.05 -7.19
N THR A 271 17.06 -55.78 -7.64
CA THR A 271 16.31 -56.69 -8.52
C THR A 271 15.80 -55.91 -9.75
N PRO A 272 16.06 -56.37 -10.99
CA PRO A 272 15.50 -55.76 -12.19
C PRO A 272 14.07 -56.25 -12.33
N ILE A 273 13.13 -55.57 -11.68
CA ILE A 273 11.71 -55.85 -11.82
C ILE A 273 11.21 -55.12 -13.06
N SER A 274 10.70 -55.94 -13.98
CA SER A 274 10.09 -55.59 -15.25
C SER A 274 9.21 -54.35 -15.17
N GLN A 275 9.27 -53.58 -16.26
CA GLN A 275 8.25 -52.64 -16.70
C GLN A 275 6.87 -53.32 -16.67
N ALA A 276 6.20 -53.24 -15.52
CA ALA A 276 4.76 -53.29 -15.48
C ALA A 276 4.30 -51.95 -16.08
N VAL A 277 3.96 -52.03 -17.36
CA VAL A 277 2.94 -51.18 -17.98
C VAL A 277 1.79 -51.13 -16.98
N LEU A 278 1.72 -50.06 -16.19
CA LEU A 278 0.51 -49.72 -15.47
C LEU A 278 -0.49 -49.35 -16.54
N ASP A 279 -1.25 -50.37 -16.88
CA ASP A 279 -2.47 -50.36 -17.66
C ASP A 279 -3.40 -49.31 -17.03
N TRP A 280 -3.51 -48.16 -17.68
CA TRP A 280 -4.42 -47.07 -17.29
C TRP A 280 -5.85 -47.35 -17.81
N ASP A 281 -6.19 -48.62 -18.01
CA ASP A 281 -7.51 -49.10 -18.42
C ASP A 281 -8.33 -49.68 -17.24
N GLU A 282 -7.94 -49.42 -15.98
CA GLU A 282 -8.83 -49.67 -14.84
C GLU A 282 -9.68 -48.43 -14.55
N GLU A 283 -10.86 -48.46 -15.16
CA GLU A 283 -12.11 -47.88 -14.68
C GLU A 283 -12.03 -46.38 -14.33
N VAL A 284 -12.28 -45.58 -15.37
CA VAL A 284 -12.99 -44.31 -15.28
C VAL A 284 -14.34 -44.58 -14.58
N GLU A 285 -14.32 -44.71 -13.25
CA GLU A 285 -15.50 -44.70 -12.40
C GLU A 285 -16.17 -43.35 -12.61
N SER A 286 -17.14 -43.36 -13.52
CA SER A 286 -18.25 -42.42 -13.63
C SER A 286 -17.90 -41.01 -13.20
N GLU A 287 -17.44 -40.23 -14.17
CA GLU A 287 -17.52 -38.76 -14.19
C GLU A 287 -19.01 -38.39 -14.15
N ASP A 288 -19.61 -38.65 -13.00
CA ASP A 288 -21.02 -38.47 -12.70
C ASP A 288 -21.19 -36.98 -12.52
N TRP A 289 -21.62 -36.31 -13.60
CA TRP A 289 -21.81 -34.86 -13.64
C TRP A 289 -22.83 -34.37 -12.61
N ASP A 290 -23.54 -35.30 -11.95
CA ASP A 290 -24.46 -35.09 -10.85
C ASP A 290 -23.82 -35.26 -9.46
N VAL A 291 -22.52 -35.56 -9.32
CA VAL A 291 -21.87 -35.43 -8.00
C VAL A 291 -21.94 -33.96 -7.64
N PRO A 292 -22.68 -33.58 -6.57
CA PRO A 292 -22.79 -32.19 -6.16
C PRO A 292 -21.37 -31.66 -6.03
N TRP A 293 -21.09 -30.56 -6.75
CA TRP A 293 -19.80 -29.87 -6.80
C TRP A 293 -19.04 -30.13 -5.52
N PRO A 294 -17.83 -30.71 -5.58
CA PRO A 294 -17.19 -31.28 -4.40
C PRO A 294 -17.29 -30.24 -3.30
N ALA A 295 -18.01 -30.58 -2.22
CA ALA A 295 -18.37 -29.66 -1.13
C ALA A 295 -17.17 -29.00 -0.43
N TYR A 296 -15.96 -29.30 -0.93
CA TYR A 296 -14.64 -28.91 -0.48
C TYR A 296 -13.92 -27.95 -1.44
N ALA A 297 -14.49 -27.61 -2.60
CA ALA A 297 -13.89 -26.60 -3.46
C ALA A 297 -14.01 -25.21 -2.80
N PRO A 298 -12.90 -24.48 -2.60
CA PRO A 298 -12.96 -23.16 -1.98
C PRO A 298 -13.73 -22.19 -2.89
N PRO A 299 -14.50 -21.25 -2.31
CA PRO A 299 -15.25 -20.28 -3.09
C PRO A 299 -14.29 -19.44 -3.95
N PRO A 300 -14.66 -19.13 -5.21
CA PRO A 300 -13.83 -18.28 -6.05
C PRO A 300 -13.75 -16.86 -5.47
N LEU A 301 -12.63 -16.17 -5.72
CA LEU A 301 -12.51 -14.76 -5.35
C LEU A 301 -13.44 -13.91 -6.23
N THR A 302 -14.44 -13.29 -5.62
CA THR A 302 -15.45 -12.45 -6.26
C THR A 302 -15.31 -10.97 -5.90
N ALA A 303 -14.76 -10.65 -4.71
CA ALA A 303 -14.58 -9.28 -4.26
C ALA A 303 -13.12 -9.00 -3.83
N LEU A 304 -12.54 -7.93 -4.36
CA LEU A 304 -11.18 -7.50 -4.01
C LEU A 304 -11.16 -6.00 -3.73
N ALA A 305 -10.65 -5.60 -2.57
CA ALA A 305 -10.38 -4.20 -2.24
C ALA A 305 -8.91 -3.99 -1.85
N LEU A 306 -8.28 -2.99 -2.45
CA LEU A 306 -6.93 -2.54 -2.14
C LEU A 306 -7.01 -1.07 -1.73
N LEU A 307 -6.70 -0.75 -0.47
CA LEU A 307 -6.78 0.60 0.07
C LEU A 307 -5.40 1.10 0.51
N ALA A 308 -4.92 2.17 -0.13
CA ALA A 308 -3.59 2.74 0.12
C ALA A 308 -2.45 1.70 -0.03
N THR A 309 -2.67 0.67 -0.85
CA THR A 309 -1.76 -0.46 -1.04
C THR A 309 -1.05 -0.35 -2.39
N PRO A 310 0.27 -0.56 -2.46
CA PRO A 310 0.99 -0.56 -3.73
C PRO A 310 0.53 -1.71 -4.62
N LEU A 311 0.06 -1.39 -5.83
CA LEU A 311 -0.38 -2.37 -6.81
C LEU A 311 0.68 -2.55 -7.90
N SER A 312 1.30 -3.72 -7.96
CA SER A 312 2.20 -4.05 -9.07
C SER A 312 1.40 -4.37 -10.34
N ILE A 313 1.96 -4.06 -11.50
CA ILE A 313 1.38 -4.39 -12.80
C ILE A 313 1.16 -5.92 -12.93
N SER A 314 2.09 -6.72 -12.41
CA SER A 314 1.98 -8.19 -12.44
C SER A 314 0.77 -8.68 -11.63
N ALA A 315 0.52 -8.06 -10.47
CA ALA A 315 -0.64 -8.35 -9.62
C ALA A 315 -1.95 -8.06 -10.34
N LEU A 316 -2.07 -6.89 -10.97
CA LEU A 316 -3.25 -6.54 -11.74
C LEU A 316 -3.53 -7.53 -12.88
N PHE A 317 -2.50 -7.96 -13.62
CA PHE A 317 -2.67 -8.99 -14.68
C PHE A 317 -2.99 -10.39 -14.16
N SER A 318 -2.89 -10.63 -12.86
CA SER A 318 -3.25 -11.90 -12.24
C SER A 318 -4.63 -11.90 -11.61
N PHE A 319 -5.37 -10.80 -11.68
CA PHE A 319 -6.76 -10.75 -11.19
C PHE A 319 -7.60 -11.86 -11.83
N PRO A 320 -8.40 -12.58 -11.03
CA PRO A 320 -9.23 -13.65 -11.57
C PRO A 320 -10.43 -13.06 -12.32
N PRO A 321 -10.88 -13.70 -13.41
CA PRO A 321 -12.03 -13.23 -14.19
C PRO A 321 -13.37 -13.33 -13.44
N THR A 322 -13.38 -14.02 -12.29
CA THR A 322 -14.53 -14.18 -11.40
C THR A 322 -14.82 -12.94 -10.54
N LEU A 323 -13.96 -11.92 -10.58
CA LEU A 323 -14.20 -10.69 -9.82
C LEU A 323 -15.45 -9.96 -10.33
N THR A 324 -16.37 -9.72 -9.41
CA THR A 324 -17.57 -8.89 -9.61
C THR A 324 -17.46 -7.55 -8.89
N HIS A 325 -16.68 -7.47 -7.80
CA HIS A 325 -16.46 -6.24 -7.04
C HIS A 325 -14.96 -5.95 -6.95
N LEU A 326 -14.56 -4.77 -7.41
CA LEU A 326 -13.16 -4.33 -7.36
C LEU A 326 -13.07 -2.90 -6.84
N ALA A 327 -12.32 -2.70 -5.76
CA ALA A 327 -11.97 -1.38 -5.25
C ALA A 327 -10.45 -1.19 -5.27
N LEU A 328 -10.00 -0.19 -6.02
CA LEU A 328 -8.60 0.24 -6.09
C LEU A 328 -8.53 1.66 -5.52
N LEU A 329 -8.38 1.79 -4.20
CA LEU A 329 -8.59 3.04 -3.49
C LEU A 329 -7.25 3.66 -3.06
N ALA A 330 -7.05 4.94 -3.35
CA ALA A 330 -5.87 5.69 -2.95
C ALA A 330 -4.53 4.98 -3.28
N ILE A 331 -4.46 4.33 -4.45
CA ILE A 331 -3.27 3.58 -4.88
C ILE A 331 -2.15 4.59 -5.16
N PRO A 332 -0.94 4.40 -4.60
CA PRO A 332 0.12 5.40 -4.67
C PRO A 332 0.71 5.59 -6.08
N GLN A 333 0.49 4.63 -6.98
CA GLN A 333 1.04 4.64 -8.34
C GLN A 333 -0.08 4.45 -9.37
N PRO A 334 0.04 5.07 -10.56
CA PRO A 334 -0.92 4.86 -11.64
C PRO A 334 -1.03 3.37 -12.02
N ALA A 335 -2.26 2.86 -12.02
CA ALA A 335 -2.56 1.50 -12.46
C ALA A 335 -3.12 1.51 -13.90
N PRO A 336 -2.80 0.52 -14.76
CA PRO A 336 -3.30 0.46 -16.12
C PRO A 336 -4.77 -0.02 -16.18
N VAL A 337 -5.69 0.80 -15.67
CA VAL A 337 -7.13 0.48 -15.53
C VAL A 337 -7.81 0.17 -16.86
N HIS A 338 -7.28 0.69 -17.98
CA HIS A 338 -7.74 0.38 -19.34
C HIS A 338 -7.63 -1.11 -19.72
N ARG A 339 -6.87 -1.92 -18.97
CA ARG A 339 -6.75 -3.38 -19.17
C ARG A 339 -7.79 -4.18 -18.39
N LEU A 340 -8.41 -3.60 -17.37
CA LEU A 340 -9.36 -4.30 -16.52
C LEU A 340 -10.58 -4.86 -17.28
N PRO A 341 -11.13 -4.22 -18.33
CA PRO A 341 -12.23 -4.79 -19.10
C PRO A 341 -11.95 -6.16 -19.71
N HIS A 342 -10.69 -6.46 -20.03
CA HIS A 342 -10.27 -7.77 -20.56
C HIS A 342 -9.97 -8.77 -19.45
N LEU A 343 -9.53 -8.30 -18.28
CA LEU A 343 -9.11 -9.14 -17.16
C LEU A 343 -10.30 -9.58 -16.29
N CYS A 344 -11.22 -8.65 -16.02
CA CYS A 344 -12.35 -8.82 -15.12
C CYS A 344 -13.63 -8.41 -15.86
N PRO A 345 -14.12 -9.23 -16.81
CA PRO A 345 -15.28 -8.89 -17.63
C PRO A 345 -16.60 -8.87 -16.85
N LEU A 346 -16.64 -9.52 -15.68
CA LEU A 346 -17.84 -9.69 -14.83
C LEU A 346 -17.99 -8.60 -13.75
N LEU A 347 -17.22 -7.51 -13.84
CA LEU A 347 -17.30 -6.44 -12.83
C LEU A 347 -18.68 -5.78 -12.84
N GLU A 348 -19.33 -5.79 -11.68
CA GLU A 348 -20.57 -5.09 -11.35
C GLU A 348 -20.27 -3.77 -10.63
N VAL A 349 -19.30 -3.77 -9.72
CA VAL A 349 -18.89 -2.60 -8.94
C VAL A 349 -17.39 -2.36 -9.13
N LEU A 350 -17.06 -1.17 -9.62
CA LEU A 350 -15.68 -0.71 -9.75
C LEU A 350 -15.50 0.60 -8.99
N ASP A 351 -14.76 0.57 -7.88
CA ASP A 351 -14.42 1.78 -7.14
C ASP A 351 -12.97 2.18 -7.38
N LEU A 352 -12.76 3.30 -8.07
CA LEU A 352 -11.45 3.91 -8.31
C LEU A 352 -11.29 5.21 -7.53
N SER A 353 -12.07 5.43 -6.46
CA SER A 353 -12.03 6.65 -5.65
C SER A 353 -10.65 6.93 -5.05
N LEU A 354 -10.41 8.20 -4.72
CA LEU A 354 -9.24 8.72 -4.00
C LEU A 354 -7.92 8.58 -4.77
N ASN A 355 -7.98 8.33 -6.08
CA ASN A 355 -6.81 8.26 -6.96
C ASN A 355 -6.62 9.58 -7.71
N SER A 356 -5.75 10.44 -7.18
CA SER A 356 -5.47 11.76 -7.78
C SER A 356 -4.85 11.68 -9.19
N TRP A 357 -4.21 10.57 -9.54
CA TRP A 357 -3.61 10.34 -10.86
C TRP A 357 -4.65 10.12 -11.97
N LEU A 358 -5.93 9.92 -11.65
CA LEU A 358 -7.00 9.79 -12.65
C LEU A 358 -7.46 11.13 -13.22
N GLY A 359 -7.31 12.21 -12.46
CA GLY A 359 -7.71 13.57 -12.84
C GLY A 359 -6.64 14.36 -13.58
N ASP A 360 -5.49 13.75 -13.90
CA ASP A 360 -4.43 14.44 -14.64
C ASP A 360 -4.89 14.74 -16.08
N PRO A 361 -4.99 16.03 -16.47
CA PRO A 361 -5.50 16.41 -17.79
C PRO A 361 -4.55 16.01 -18.93
N THR A 362 -3.29 15.67 -18.63
CA THR A 362 -2.30 15.35 -19.66
C THR A 362 -2.51 13.96 -20.27
N GLU A 363 -3.05 13.02 -19.50
CA GLU A 363 -3.36 11.67 -19.95
C GLU A 363 -4.60 11.13 -19.24
N SER A 364 -5.77 11.33 -19.86
CA SER A 364 -7.03 10.73 -19.41
C SER A 364 -6.98 9.21 -19.59
N THR A 365 -6.41 8.51 -18.59
CA THR A 365 -6.30 7.04 -18.58
C THR A 365 -7.68 6.38 -18.72
N LEU A 366 -8.74 7.05 -18.25
CA LEU A 366 -10.13 6.62 -18.36
C LEU A 366 -10.69 6.68 -19.79
N ASP A 367 -10.19 7.56 -20.65
CA ASP A 367 -10.65 7.66 -22.05
C ASP A 367 -10.18 6.46 -22.88
N ARG A 368 -9.08 5.82 -22.44
CA ARG A 368 -8.56 4.59 -23.05
C ARG A 368 -9.34 3.34 -22.65
N VAL A 369 -10.24 3.43 -21.67
CA VAL A 369 -10.99 2.27 -21.16
C VAL A 369 -12.12 1.93 -22.13
N GLU A 370 -12.18 0.66 -22.56
CA GLU A 370 -13.27 0.15 -23.40
C GLU A 370 -14.54 -0.13 -22.56
N TRP A 371 -15.23 0.92 -22.09
CA TRP A 371 -16.39 0.83 -21.19
C TRP A 371 -17.52 -0.08 -21.69
N LYS A 372 -17.65 -0.27 -23.01
CA LYS A 372 -18.65 -1.13 -23.65
C LYS A 372 -18.46 -2.63 -23.36
N ARG A 373 -17.27 -3.05 -22.90
CA ARG A 373 -17.00 -4.47 -22.58
C ARG A 373 -17.62 -4.89 -21.25
N TRP A 374 -17.78 -3.97 -20.31
CA TRP A 374 -18.34 -4.27 -18.99
C TRP A 374 -19.87 -4.25 -19.00
N ARG A 375 -20.48 -5.31 -19.54
CA ARG A 375 -21.94 -5.41 -19.65
C ARG A 375 -22.66 -5.42 -18.31
N GLN A 376 -21.98 -5.87 -17.26
CA GLN A 376 -22.54 -6.02 -15.91
C GLN A 376 -22.21 -4.85 -14.98
N LEU A 377 -21.37 -3.90 -15.40
CA LEU A 377 -20.99 -2.78 -14.53
C LEU A 377 -22.20 -1.91 -14.25
N ARG A 378 -22.52 -1.78 -12.96
CA ARG A 378 -23.66 -1.03 -12.39
C ARG A 378 -23.20 0.21 -11.64
N VAL A 379 -22.06 0.14 -10.95
CA VAL A 379 -21.57 1.23 -10.10
C VAL A 379 -20.10 1.53 -10.41
N LEU A 380 -19.80 2.81 -10.63
CA LEU A 380 -18.44 3.33 -10.86
C LEU A 380 -18.12 4.43 -9.84
N GLY A 381 -17.21 4.16 -8.92
CA GLY A 381 -16.73 5.12 -7.92
C GLY A 381 -15.55 5.96 -8.42
N LEU A 382 -15.68 7.28 -8.38
CA LEU A 382 -14.66 8.27 -8.80
C LEU A 382 -14.52 9.44 -7.80
N ARG A 383 -14.81 9.20 -6.52
CA ARG A 383 -14.78 10.24 -5.47
C ARG A 383 -13.37 10.81 -5.34
N GLU A 384 -13.26 12.14 -5.31
CA GLU A 384 -11.99 12.87 -5.12
C GLU A 384 -10.89 12.51 -6.15
N CYS A 385 -11.25 11.98 -7.31
CA CYS A 385 -10.28 11.66 -8.36
C CYS A 385 -9.94 12.86 -9.25
N GLY A 386 -10.70 13.97 -9.16
CA GLY A 386 -10.56 15.13 -10.05
C GLY A 386 -11.08 14.88 -11.47
N VAL A 387 -11.90 13.84 -11.67
CA VAL A 387 -12.50 13.51 -12.96
C VAL A 387 -13.76 14.34 -13.18
N GLY A 388 -13.91 14.94 -14.37
CA GLY A 388 -15.06 15.77 -14.72
C GLY A 388 -16.34 14.99 -15.07
N PRO A 389 -17.51 15.67 -15.15
CA PRO A 389 -18.82 15.07 -15.44
C PRO A 389 -18.92 14.39 -16.80
N ASP A 390 -18.04 14.74 -17.74
CA ASP A 390 -17.99 14.13 -19.08
C ASP A 390 -17.80 12.60 -19.03
N ILE A 391 -17.13 12.07 -18.00
CA ILE A 391 -16.90 10.64 -17.88
C ILE A 391 -18.20 9.85 -17.79
N ALA A 392 -19.24 10.39 -17.11
CA ALA A 392 -20.52 9.71 -16.98
C ALA A 392 -21.20 9.55 -18.34
N ARG A 393 -21.09 10.57 -19.21
CA ARG A 393 -21.59 10.50 -20.59
C ARG A 393 -20.82 9.46 -21.41
N ILE A 394 -19.51 9.35 -21.25
CA ILE A 394 -18.67 8.37 -21.96
C ILE A 394 -19.00 6.94 -21.51
N VAL A 395 -19.08 6.70 -20.20
CA VAL A 395 -19.34 5.38 -19.60
C VAL A 395 -20.71 4.85 -20.01
N ASN A 396 -21.73 5.72 -20.02
CA ASN A 396 -23.11 5.36 -20.36
C ASN A 396 -23.41 5.40 -21.86
N GLN A 397 -22.41 5.73 -22.69
CA GLN A 397 -22.60 5.73 -24.13
C GLN A 397 -22.92 4.32 -24.66
N SER A 398 -24.08 4.20 -25.31
CA SER A 398 -24.57 2.94 -25.92
C SER A 398 -24.93 1.82 -24.92
N ARG A 399 -25.22 2.16 -23.66
CA ARG A 399 -25.76 1.20 -22.68
C ARG A 399 -27.28 1.27 -22.62
N TRP A 400 -27.91 0.16 -22.24
CA TRP A 400 -29.36 0.11 -22.00
C TRP A 400 -29.72 0.40 -20.55
N ALA A 401 -28.81 0.07 -19.63
CA ALA A 401 -28.89 0.44 -18.23
C ALA A 401 -27.70 1.34 -17.90
N ASP A 402 -28.00 2.52 -17.34
CA ASP A 402 -26.97 3.48 -16.95
C ASP A 402 -26.19 2.96 -15.75
N VAL A 403 -24.88 3.22 -15.77
CA VAL A 403 -23.97 3.04 -14.63
C VAL A 403 -24.14 4.22 -13.69
N GLU A 404 -24.34 3.93 -12.41
CA GLU A 404 -24.29 4.91 -11.33
C GLU A 404 -22.84 5.37 -11.15
N VAL A 405 -22.53 6.60 -11.56
CA VAL A 405 -21.19 7.18 -11.39
C VAL A 405 -21.17 8.05 -10.13
N VAL A 406 -20.50 7.56 -9.09
CA VAL A 406 -20.46 8.19 -7.76
C VAL A 406 -19.22 9.05 -7.61
N GLY A 407 -19.38 10.28 -7.10
CA GLY A 407 -18.26 11.14 -6.73
C GLY A 407 -17.71 12.03 -7.85
N VAL A 408 -18.42 12.13 -8.97
CA VAL A 408 -18.09 13.09 -10.02
C VAL A 408 -18.48 14.48 -9.53
N VAL A 409 -17.49 15.35 -9.40
CA VAL A 409 -17.74 16.74 -9.02
C VAL A 409 -18.36 17.40 -10.25
N GLU A 410 -19.66 17.70 -10.20
CA GLU A 410 -20.21 18.70 -11.10
C GLU A 410 -19.32 19.92 -10.97
N ALA A 411 -18.73 20.38 -12.06
CA ALA A 411 -17.84 21.52 -12.07
C ALA A 411 -18.59 22.68 -11.44
N ARG A 412 -18.43 22.87 -10.12
CA ARG A 412 -18.90 24.03 -9.40
C ARG A 412 -18.28 25.15 -10.18
N SER A 413 -19.11 25.91 -10.90
CA SER A 413 -18.69 26.98 -11.79
C SER A 413 -17.56 27.68 -11.06
N PRO A 414 -16.34 27.70 -11.63
CA PRO A 414 -15.12 28.02 -10.90
C PRO A 414 -15.48 29.20 -10.05
N ILE A 415 -15.51 29.02 -8.72
CA ILE A 415 -15.90 30.08 -7.80
C ILE A 415 -14.98 31.18 -8.24
N MET A 416 -15.54 32.17 -8.95
CA MET A 416 -14.79 33.34 -9.32
C MET A 416 -14.49 33.86 -7.94
N TYR A 417 -13.28 33.59 -7.47
CA TYR A 417 -12.58 34.50 -6.61
C TYR A 417 -12.55 35.77 -7.45
N THR A 418 -13.68 36.49 -7.44
CA THR A 418 -13.72 37.91 -7.62
C THR A 418 -12.68 38.34 -6.62
N ALA A 419 -11.47 38.57 -7.12
CA ALA A 419 -10.46 39.29 -6.39
C ALA A 419 -11.21 40.53 -5.94
N ALA A 420 -11.61 40.53 -4.66
CA ALA A 420 -12.09 41.72 -4.01
C ALA A 420 -10.88 42.62 -4.08
N ALA A 421 -10.83 43.43 -5.14
CA ALA A 421 -9.93 44.54 -5.22
C ALA A 421 -10.28 45.37 -3.99
N ASN A 422 -9.49 45.21 -2.93
CA ASN A 422 -9.42 46.14 -1.82
C ASN A 422 -9.04 47.48 -2.45
N ASN A 423 -10.07 48.21 -2.87
CA ASN A 423 -9.97 49.58 -3.32
C ASN A 423 -9.85 50.38 -2.02
N ASP A 424 -8.62 50.47 -1.51
CA ASP A 424 -8.24 51.37 -0.41
C ASP A 424 -8.50 52.82 -0.87
N HIS A 425 -9.74 53.26 -0.71
CA HIS A 425 -10.11 54.67 -0.75
C HIS A 425 -9.56 55.33 0.52
N ARG A 426 -8.36 55.91 0.41
CA ARG A 426 -7.89 56.90 1.39
C ARG A 426 -8.75 58.16 1.27
N PRO A 427 -9.49 58.59 2.30
CA PRO A 427 -10.05 59.93 2.33
C PRO A 427 -8.91 60.93 2.52
N GLY A 428 -8.84 61.92 1.63
CA GLY A 428 -7.97 63.07 1.79
C GLY A 428 -8.47 63.99 2.91
N THR A 429 -7.54 64.40 3.76
CA THR A 429 -7.67 65.55 4.67
C THR A 429 -6.63 66.58 4.31
#